data_AF-A0AA41FH20-F1
#
_entry.id   AF-A0AA41FH20-F1
#
_cell.length_a   1.000
_cell.length_b   1.000
_cell.length_c   1.000
_cell.angle_alpha   90.00
_cell.angle_beta   90.00
_cell.angle_gamma   90.00
#
_symmetry.space_group_name_H-M   'P 1'
#
loop_
_entity.id
_entity.type
_entity.pdbx_description
1 polymer ?
#
loop_
_entity_poly.entity_id
_entity_poly.type
_entity_poly.pdbx_seq_one_letter_code
_entity_poly.pdbx_strand_id
1 'polypeptide(L)'
;MEDLGKVMVVPKGAYNANTTYEILDLVTYNGSSYVALKSTKGNVPTNTAYWQLHGQGYPGSAAGVPAKDTQGMVVAAGSNSTVQALIDAVADKVMTKLFAKANIAQTESTATDKVPSSAYLKSVKDDINSNFDKYYSLSDAIQIPSGADLNNYT
;
A
#
# COMPACT_ATOMS: atom_id res chain seq x y z
N MET A 1 12.06 64.34 0.10
CA MET A 1 12.77 63.10 -0.24
C MET A 1 11.66 62.12 -0.56
N GLU A 2 11.50 61.78 -1.84
CA GLU A 2 10.43 60.84 -2.26
C GLU A 2 10.81 59.44 -1.76
N ASP A 3 9.88 58.81 -1.05
CA ASP A 3 10.02 57.42 -0.64
C ASP A 3 9.93 56.54 -1.90
N LEU A 4 11.01 55.84 -2.22
CA LEU A 4 11.08 54.96 -3.38
C LEU A 4 10.41 53.59 -3.12
N GLY A 5 9.82 53.41 -1.93
CA GLY A 5 9.25 52.15 -1.50
C GLY A 5 10.32 51.09 -1.25
N LYS A 6 9.87 49.86 -0.95
CA LYS A 6 10.79 48.72 -0.80
C LYS A 6 11.38 48.34 -2.15
N VAL A 7 12.71 48.24 -2.20
CA VAL A 7 13.47 47.87 -3.41
C VAL A 7 13.84 46.37 -3.44
N MET A 8 13.73 45.68 -2.31
CA MET A 8 14.11 44.27 -2.16
C MET A 8 13.05 43.45 -1.43
N VAL A 9 13.08 42.14 -1.65
CA VAL A 9 12.25 41.17 -0.92
C VAL A 9 12.66 41.14 0.55
N VAL A 10 11.68 41.24 1.44
CA VAL A 10 11.89 41.27 2.90
C VAL A 10 11.26 40.03 3.54
N PRO A 11 12.06 39.10 4.10
CA PRO A 11 11.53 37.94 4.82
C PRO A 11 10.82 38.38 6.10
N LYS A 12 9.58 37.90 6.30
CA LYS A 12 8.76 38.15 7.50
C LYS A 12 8.49 36.89 8.33
N GLY A 13 9.01 35.73 7.88
CA GLY A 13 8.81 34.44 8.55
C GLY A 13 7.44 33.84 8.26
N ALA A 14 6.88 33.09 9.21
CA ALA A 14 5.57 32.46 9.05
C ALA A 14 4.45 33.51 8.94
N TYR A 15 3.49 33.26 8.04
CA TYR A 15 2.30 34.10 7.90
C TYR A 15 1.48 34.17 9.20
N ASN A 16 1.02 35.37 9.53
CA ASN A 16 0.13 35.66 10.65
C ASN A 16 -1.00 36.58 10.15
N ALA A 17 -2.26 36.18 10.35
CA ALA A 17 -3.43 36.91 9.87
C ALA A 17 -3.57 38.33 10.47
N ASN A 18 -2.98 38.58 11.63
CA ASN A 18 -3.05 39.88 12.33
C ASN A 18 -2.00 40.89 11.86
N THR A 19 -1.00 40.44 11.10
CA THR A 19 0.08 41.30 10.58
C THR A 19 -0.33 41.93 9.24
N THR A 20 -0.08 43.23 9.09
CA THR A 20 -0.14 43.89 7.77
C THR A 20 1.17 43.62 7.04
N TYR A 21 1.07 43.09 5.83
CA TYR A 21 2.19 42.85 4.92
C TYR A 21 2.15 43.87 3.80
N GLU A 22 3.30 44.43 3.47
CA GLU A 22 3.46 45.37 2.35
C GLU A 22 4.02 44.66 1.11
N ILE A 23 3.97 45.32 -0.04
CA ILE A 23 4.56 44.79 -1.27
C ILE A 23 6.02 44.34 -1.03
N LEU A 24 6.40 43.21 -1.66
CA LEU A 24 7.70 42.54 -1.49
C LEU A 24 7.96 41.87 -0.14
N ASP A 25 7.00 41.85 0.80
CA ASP A 25 7.12 41.00 1.99
C ASP A 25 6.99 39.52 1.63
N LEU A 26 7.94 38.71 2.09
CA LEU A 26 7.97 37.26 1.89
C LEU A 26 7.55 36.54 3.17
N VAL A 27 6.59 35.62 3.04
CA VAL A 27 6.09 34.79 4.15
C VAL A 27 6.17 33.31 3.80
N THR A 28 6.25 32.46 4.82
CA THR A 28 6.02 31.03 4.69
C THR A 28 4.61 30.65 5.15
N TYR A 29 3.96 29.77 4.41
CA TYR A 29 2.62 29.27 4.71
C TYR A 29 2.44 27.86 4.15
N ASN A 30 2.00 26.94 5.01
CA ASN A 30 1.78 25.54 4.65
C ASN A 30 2.95 24.89 3.90
N GLY A 31 4.19 25.17 4.33
CA GLY A 31 5.42 24.65 3.72
C GLY A 31 5.87 25.33 2.42
N SER A 32 5.07 26.24 1.86
CA SER A 32 5.43 27.06 0.68
C SER A 32 5.83 28.47 1.09
N SER A 33 6.47 29.21 0.17
CA SER A 33 6.82 30.63 0.35
C SER A 33 6.09 31.51 -0.66
N TYR A 34 5.67 32.69 -0.20
CA TYR A 34 4.85 33.63 -0.96
C TYR A 34 5.37 35.04 -0.79
N VAL A 35 5.27 35.85 -1.84
CA VAL A 35 5.60 37.28 -1.83
C VAL A 35 4.32 38.09 -1.99
N ALA A 36 4.13 39.11 -1.15
CA ALA A 36 2.99 40.01 -1.24
C ALA A 36 3.09 40.90 -2.49
N LEU A 37 1.99 40.96 -3.25
CA LEU A 37 1.85 41.78 -4.46
C LEU A 37 1.37 43.21 -4.16
N LYS A 38 0.73 43.42 -3.00
CA LYS A 38 0.20 44.70 -2.50
C LYS A 38 -0.02 44.62 -0.99
N SER A 39 -0.26 45.77 -0.36
CA SER A 39 -0.60 45.82 1.06
C SER A 39 -1.80 44.92 1.36
N THR A 40 -1.66 44.04 2.35
CA THR A 40 -2.66 43.02 2.67
C THR A 40 -2.61 42.63 4.15
N LYS A 41 -3.78 42.36 4.72
CA LYS A 41 -3.97 41.87 6.10
C LYS A 41 -5.10 40.86 6.10
N GLY A 42 -4.97 39.77 6.86
CA GLY A 42 -6.00 38.73 6.97
C GLY A 42 -6.24 37.86 5.72
N ASN A 43 -5.71 38.22 4.55
CA ASN A 43 -5.79 37.37 3.35
C ASN A 43 -4.71 36.29 3.40
N VAL A 44 -5.12 35.03 3.31
CA VAL A 44 -4.20 33.88 3.33
C VAL A 44 -3.27 33.88 2.10
N PRO A 45 -2.02 33.38 2.23
CA PRO A 45 -1.03 33.40 1.14
C PRO A 45 -1.39 32.63 -0.13
N THR A 46 -2.39 31.75 -0.09
CA THR A 46 -2.92 31.07 -1.28
C THR A 46 -3.84 31.94 -2.14
N ASN A 47 -4.23 33.13 -1.66
CA ASN A 47 -5.02 34.06 -2.45
C ASN A 47 -4.14 34.80 -3.47
N THR A 48 -4.24 34.38 -4.73
CA THR A 48 -3.44 34.88 -5.86
C THR A 48 -3.66 36.35 -6.18
N ALA A 49 -4.73 36.98 -5.67
CA ALA A 49 -4.96 38.41 -5.84
C ALA A 49 -4.03 39.28 -4.98
N TYR A 50 -3.49 38.73 -3.88
CA TYR A 50 -2.64 39.43 -2.92
C TYR A 50 -1.23 38.86 -2.83
N TRP A 51 -1.05 37.60 -3.20
CA TRP A 51 0.17 36.85 -2.98
C TRP A 51 0.60 36.13 -4.26
N GLN A 52 1.90 36.14 -4.52
CA GLN A 52 2.52 35.34 -5.57
C GLN A 52 3.30 34.20 -4.93
N LEU A 53 3.13 32.99 -5.46
CA LEU A 53 3.96 31.85 -5.07
C LEU A 53 5.41 32.11 -5.48
N HIS A 54 6.32 32.08 -4.51
CA HIS A 54 7.75 32.27 -4.73
C HIS A 54 8.49 30.93 -4.79
N GLY A 55 8.15 30.02 -3.88
CA GLY A 55 8.68 28.67 -3.85
C GLY A 55 7.63 27.67 -3.39
N GLN A 56 7.35 26.68 -4.23
CA GLN A 56 6.47 25.58 -3.89
C GLN A 56 7.17 24.65 -2.89
N GLY A 57 6.48 24.36 -1.80
CA GLY A 57 6.83 23.28 -0.88
C GLY A 57 5.57 22.59 -0.39
N TYR A 58 5.72 21.68 0.56
CA TYR A 58 4.62 20.95 1.17
C TYR A 58 4.75 21.05 2.68
N PRO A 59 3.62 20.98 3.43
CA PRO A 59 3.72 20.78 4.87
C PRO A 59 4.56 19.51 5.12
N GLY A 60 5.40 19.51 6.15
CA GLY A 60 6.40 18.45 6.41
C GLY A 60 5.83 17.07 6.76
N SER A 61 4.64 16.73 6.26
CA SER A 61 3.95 15.45 6.39
C SER A 61 3.51 14.95 5.01
N ALA A 62 3.60 13.64 4.80
CA ALA A 62 3.15 12.95 3.60
C ALA A 62 1.65 13.17 3.29
N ALA A 63 0.84 13.54 4.30
CA ALA A 63 -0.59 13.82 4.12
C ALA A 63 -0.85 15.10 3.30
N GLY A 64 0.09 16.05 3.27
CA GLY A 64 -0.04 17.26 2.46
C GLY A 64 0.71 17.23 1.14
N VAL A 65 1.35 16.10 0.81
CA VAL A 65 2.02 15.89 -0.48
C VAL A 65 1.04 15.22 -1.44
N PRO A 66 0.60 15.91 -2.51
CA PRO A 66 -0.28 15.33 -3.50
C PRO A 66 0.45 14.26 -4.31
N ALA A 67 -0.24 13.17 -4.62
CA ALA A 67 0.26 12.08 -5.44
C ALA A 67 -0.84 11.57 -6.37
N LYS A 68 -0.49 11.17 -7.59
CA LYS A 68 -1.46 10.62 -8.53
C LYS A 68 -1.72 9.15 -8.21
N ASP A 69 -2.99 8.80 -7.96
CA ASP A 69 -3.40 7.42 -7.73
C ASP A 69 -3.58 6.71 -9.08
N THR A 70 -2.51 6.11 -9.62
CA THR A 70 -2.58 5.46 -10.94
C THR A 70 -3.38 4.15 -10.92
N GLN A 71 -3.46 3.50 -9.76
CA GLN A 71 -4.03 2.16 -9.60
C GLN A 71 -5.46 2.17 -9.04
N GLY A 72 -5.99 3.34 -8.71
CA GLY A 72 -7.30 3.48 -8.07
C GLY A 72 -7.35 2.84 -6.69
N MET A 73 -6.29 3.03 -5.89
CA MET A 73 -6.12 2.41 -4.58
C MET A 73 -6.96 3.09 -3.50
N VAL A 74 -7.10 4.42 -3.58
CA VAL A 74 -7.80 5.28 -2.62
C VAL A 74 -8.95 6.01 -3.31
N VAL A 75 -8.69 6.55 -4.50
CA VAL A 75 -9.66 7.32 -5.31
C VAL A 75 -9.80 6.69 -6.69
N ALA A 76 -10.61 7.28 -7.59
CA ALA A 76 -10.68 6.81 -8.97
C ALA A 76 -9.30 6.86 -9.64
N ALA A 77 -8.96 5.80 -10.38
CA ALA A 77 -7.67 5.70 -11.07
C ALA A 77 -7.40 6.93 -11.95
N GLY A 78 -6.19 7.47 -11.84
CA GLY A 78 -5.75 8.69 -12.51
C GLY A 78 -6.06 9.99 -11.75
N SER A 79 -6.82 9.95 -10.66
CA SER A 79 -7.11 11.12 -9.82
C SER A 79 -6.00 11.41 -8.82
N ASN A 80 -5.96 12.64 -8.30
CA ASN A 80 -5.03 13.01 -7.25
C ASN A 80 -5.51 12.51 -5.88
N SER A 81 -4.57 12.01 -5.10
CA SER A 81 -4.67 11.60 -3.69
C SER A 81 -3.48 12.20 -2.94
N THR A 82 -3.12 11.64 -1.79
CA THR A 82 -1.94 12.02 -1.00
C THR A 82 -1.01 10.83 -0.81
N VAL A 83 0.27 11.10 -0.58
CA VAL A 83 1.27 10.05 -0.34
C VAL A 83 0.88 9.19 0.87
N GLN A 84 0.42 9.81 1.96
CA GLN A 84 0.00 9.06 3.15
C GLN A 84 -1.17 8.11 2.85
N ALA A 85 -2.22 8.60 2.19
CA ALA A 85 -3.39 7.78 1.90
C ALA A 85 -3.04 6.58 0.99
N LEU A 86 -2.13 6.77 0.03
CA LEU A 86 -1.67 5.67 -0.83
C LEU A 86 -0.85 4.64 -0.05
N ILE A 87 0.03 5.07 0.85
CA ILE A 87 0.80 4.16 1.72
C ILE A 87 -0.14 3.38 2.63
N ASP A 88 -1.12 4.03 3.25
CA ASP A 88 -2.11 3.38 4.12
C ASP A 88 -2.93 2.34 3.35
N ALA A 89 -3.38 2.67 2.14
CA ALA A 89 -4.10 1.74 1.29
C ALA A 89 -3.24 0.55 0.82
N VAL A 90 -1.95 0.77 0.54
CA VAL A 90 -1.02 -0.33 0.23
C VAL A 90 -0.81 -1.22 1.45
N ALA A 91 -0.59 -0.62 2.62
CA ALA A 91 -0.42 -1.36 3.88
C ALA A 91 -1.66 -2.20 4.19
N ASP A 92 -2.86 -1.63 4.06
CA ASP A 92 -4.12 -2.37 4.23
C ASP A 92 -4.21 -3.54 3.24
N LYS A 93 -4.02 -3.32 1.94
CA LYS A 93 -4.11 -4.42 0.96
C LYS A 93 -3.11 -5.55 1.23
N VAL A 94 -1.90 -5.22 1.67
CA VAL A 94 -0.90 -6.21 2.07
C VAL A 94 -1.37 -6.98 3.31
N MET A 95 -1.78 -6.27 4.36
CA MET A 95 -2.18 -6.84 5.65
C MET A 95 -3.49 -7.65 5.58
N THR A 96 -4.50 -7.15 4.88
CA THR A 96 -5.84 -7.73 4.90
C THR A 96 -6.16 -8.60 3.69
N LYS A 97 -5.51 -8.40 2.54
CA LYS A 97 -5.83 -9.17 1.32
C LYS A 97 -4.74 -10.15 0.92
N LEU A 98 -3.46 -9.81 1.07
CA LEU A 98 -2.38 -10.73 0.70
C LEU A 98 -2.06 -11.70 1.83
N PHE A 99 -1.81 -11.20 3.05
CA PHE A 99 -1.49 -12.09 4.17
C PHE A 99 -2.66 -13.00 4.55
N ALA A 100 -3.91 -12.49 4.55
CA ALA A 100 -5.07 -13.32 4.84
C ALA A 100 -5.29 -14.45 3.83
N LYS A 101 -5.08 -14.20 2.52
CA LYS A 101 -5.20 -15.24 1.47
C LYS A 101 -4.02 -16.21 1.42
N ALA A 102 -2.89 -15.83 2.00
CA ALA A 102 -1.69 -16.66 2.05
C ALA A 102 -1.60 -17.51 3.33
N ASN A 103 -2.68 -17.59 4.12
CA ASN A 103 -2.69 -18.36 5.36
C ASN A 103 -2.49 -19.86 5.08
N ILE A 104 -1.38 -20.41 5.57
CA ILE A 104 -1.04 -21.83 5.45
C ILE A 104 -1.63 -22.58 6.64
N ALA A 105 -2.53 -23.52 6.38
CA ALA A 105 -3.10 -24.41 7.41
C ALA A 105 -2.22 -25.65 7.59
N GLN A 106 -1.84 -25.99 8.81
CA GLN A 106 -1.11 -27.22 9.15
C GLN A 106 -2.03 -28.46 9.23
N THR A 107 -3.28 -28.33 8.80
CA THR A 107 -4.35 -29.32 8.88
C THR A 107 -5.22 -29.23 7.63
N GLU A 108 -6.14 -30.19 7.45
CA GLU A 108 -7.19 -30.06 6.44
C GLU A 108 -7.95 -28.76 6.63
N SER A 109 -8.17 -28.08 5.52
CA SER A 109 -8.91 -26.83 5.49
C SER A 109 -9.85 -26.85 4.31
N THR A 110 -11.13 -26.63 4.61
CA THR A 110 -12.17 -26.35 3.62
C THR A 110 -12.41 -24.85 3.47
N ALA A 111 -11.71 -24.01 4.26
CA ALA A 111 -11.80 -22.56 4.19
C ALA A 111 -11.19 -22.04 2.87
N THR A 112 -11.91 -21.13 2.20
CA THR A 112 -11.56 -20.63 0.86
C THR A 112 -10.41 -19.61 0.84
N ASP A 113 -9.96 -19.19 2.02
CA ASP A 113 -8.89 -18.24 2.26
C ASP A 113 -7.62 -18.90 2.82
N LYS A 114 -7.60 -20.25 2.91
CA LYS A 114 -6.46 -21.01 3.41
C LYS A 114 -6.01 -22.08 2.42
N VAL A 115 -4.71 -22.33 2.40
CA VAL A 115 -4.12 -23.46 1.68
C VAL A 115 -3.52 -24.47 2.66
N PRO A 116 -3.79 -25.78 2.52
CA PRO A 116 -3.12 -26.78 3.35
C PRO A 116 -1.59 -26.78 3.12
N SER A 117 -0.82 -26.99 4.19
CA SER A 117 0.63 -27.02 4.14
C SER A 117 1.13 -28.22 3.34
N SER A 118 2.31 -28.09 2.73
CA SER A 118 2.98 -29.22 2.06
C SER A 118 3.26 -30.38 3.02
N ALA A 119 3.53 -30.09 4.30
CA ALA A 119 3.70 -31.10 5.34
C ALA A 119 2.40 -31.89 5.59
N TYR A 120 1.25 -31.22 5.68
CA TYR A 120 -0.05 -31.87 5.81
C TYR A 120 -0.37 -32.73 4.57
N LEU A 121 -0.18 -32.18 3.36
CA LEU A 121 -0.37 -32.92 2.11
C LEU A 121 0.53 -34.15 2.01
N LYS A 122 1.77 -34.04 2.50
CA LYS A 122 2.70 -35.19 2.58
C LYS A 122 2.15 -36.27 3.51
N SER A 123 1.67 -35.90 4.70
CA SER A 123 1.05 -36.85 5.64
C SER A 123 -0.11 -37.61 4.99
N VAL A 124 -1.05 -36.88 4.37
CA VAL A 124 -2.19 -37.47 3.67
C VAL A 124 -1.73 -38.40 2.54
N LYS A 125 -0.69 -38.01 1.80
CA LYS A 125 -0.14 -38.85 0.73
C LYS A 125 0.50 -40.13 1.26
N ASP A 126 1.24 -40.05 2.36
CA ASP A 126 1.86 -41.20 3.02
C ASP A 126 0.77 -42.17 3.54
N ASP A 127 -0.31 -41.65 4.12
CA ASP A 127 -1.46 -42.45 4.59
C ASP A 127 -2.18 -43.17 3.44
N ILE A 128 -2.40 -42.50 2.30
CA ILE A 128 -3.00 -43.11 1.09
C ILE A 128 -2.14 -44.27 0.59
N ASN A 129 -0.83 -44.06 0.50
CA ASN A 129 0.09 -45.09 0.03
C ASN A 129 0.07 -46.30 0.99
N SER A 130 0.12 -46.05 2.31
CA SER A 130 0.03 -47.11 3.32
C SER A 130 -1.27 -47.91 3.22
N ASN A 131 -2.41 -47.26 3.00
CA ASN A 131 -3.69 -47.94 2.82
C ASN A 131 -3.73 -48.79 1.54
N PHE A 132 -3.14 -48.31 0.45
CA PHE A 132 -3.06 -49.06 -0.80
C PHE A 132 -2.21 -50.32 -0.62
N ASP A 133 -1.04 -50.17 0.00
CA ASP A 133 -0.15 -51.31 0.31
C ASP A 133 -0.82 -52.32 1.24
N LYS A 134 -1.59 -51.85 2.24
CA LYS A 134 -2.26 -52.72 3.20
C LYS A 134 -3.40 -53.56 2.60
N TYR A 135 -4.24 -52.97 1.75
CA TYR A 135 -5.48 -53.62 1.28
C TYR A 135 -5.42 -54.15 -0.16
N TYR A 136 -4.48 -53.68 -0.96
CA TYR A 136 -4.36 -54.04 -2.38
C TYR A 136 -2.99 -54.58 -2.75
N SER A 137 -2.18 -54.98 -1.77
CA SER A 137 -1.00 -55.79 -2.07
C SER A 137 -1.40 -57.11 -2.72
N LEU A 138 -1.00 -57.30 -3.98
CA LEU A 138 -1.17 -58.56 -4.70
C LEU A 138 -0.32 -59.70 -4.09
N SER A 139 0.61 -59.40 -3.18
CA SER A 139 1.47 -60.41 -2.52
C SER A 139 0.66 -61.46 -1.76
N ASP A 140 -0.47 -61.04 -1.19
CA ASP A 140 -1.30 -61.90 -0.34
C ASP A 140 -2.57 -62.36 -1.08
N ALA A 141 -2.93 -61.69 -2.19
CA ALA A 141 -4.11 -62.00 -2.99
C ALA A 141 -3.86 -63.09 -4.07
N ILE A 142 -2.62 -63.26 -4.53
CA ILE A 142 -2.23 -64.32 -5.48
C ILE A 142 -1.10 -65.14 -4.86
N GLN A 143 -1.45 -66.11 -4.02
CA GLN A 143 -0.51 -67.14 -3.60
C GLN A 143 -0.51 -68.28 -4.64
N ILE A 144 0.60 -68.46 -5.36
CA ILE A 144 0.85 -69.68 -6.15
C ILE A 144 1.58 -70.66 -5.22
N PRO A 145 0.98 -71.78 -4.81
CA PRO A 145 1.63 -72.75 -3.94
C PRO A 145 2.94 -73.27 -4.56
N SER A 146 3.93 -73.58 -3.72
CA SER A 146 5.16 -74.22 -4.18
C SER A 146 4.83 -75.54 -4.86
N GLY A 147 5.21 -75.68 -6.15
CA GLY A 147 4.92 -76.86 -6.96
C GLY A 147 3.60 -76.84 -7.73
N ALA A 148 2.85 -75.72 -7.76
CA ALA A 148 1.66 -75.60 -8.60
C ALA A 148 2.01 -75.69 -10.09
N ASP A 149 1.39 -76.63 -10.81
CA ASP A 149 1.48 -76.74 -12.27
C ASP A 149 0.45 -75.83 -12.92
N LEU A 150 0.91 -74.78 -13.60
CA LEU A 150 0.08 -73.77 -14.25
C LEU A 150 -0.42 -74.21 -15.63
N ASN A 151 0.00 -75.37 -16.14
CA ASN A 151 -0.33 -75.82 -17.49
C ASN A 151 -1.63 -76.63 -17.60
N ASN A 152 -2.38 -76.78 -16.50
CA ASN A 152 -3.56 -77.65 -16.45
C ASN A 152 -4.89 -76.94 -16.13
N TYR A 153 -4.93 -75.61 -16.29
CA TYR A 153 -6.17 -74.83 -16.23
C TYR A 153 -6.53 -74.36 -17.64
N THR A 154 -7.47 -75.07 -18.27
CA THR A 154 -8.17 -74.65 -19.50
C THR A 154 -9.30 -73.69 -19.20
#